data_AF-A0AAE4EK90-F1
#
_entry.id   AF-A0AAE4EK90-F1
#
_cell.length_a   1.000
_cell.length_b   1.000
_cell.length_c   1.000
_cell.angle_alpha   90.00
_cell.angle_beta   90.00
_cell.angle_gamma   90.00
#
_symmetry.space_group_name_H-M   'P 1'
#
loop_
_entity.id
_entity.type
_entity.pdbx_description
1 polymer ?
#
loop_
_entity_poly.entity_id
_entity_poly.type
_entity_poly.pdbx_seq_one_letter_code
_entity_poly.pdbx_strand_id
1 'polypeptide(L)'
;MTSGERGSRPSRLYVTWHRSVADNLDHAVTDEDLADGIALQTGRYYSLCGREALFDSCLVPPGRRCGACNLLVRLRSTPPTTERTCHRKPSRWRRLFGRLQTPAALPPRPPQRVRLIPEQGGRTKTSAGPGGAPTAPVPADHHAWRGAR
;
A
#
# COMPACT_ATOMS: atom_id res chain seq x y z
N MET A 1 -31.17 -4.20 20.90
CA MET A 1 -29.77 -4.61 21.19
C MET A 1 -28.88 -3.92 20.17
N THR A 2 -28.32 -2.76 20.50
CA THR A 2 -27.45 -2.00 19.60
C THR A 2 -26.03 -2.55 19.72
N SER A 3 -25.56 -3.22 18.66
CA SER A 3 -24.17 -3.65 18.51
C SER A 3 -23.29 -2.42 18.54
N GLY A 4 -22.64 -2.17 19.68
CA GLY A 4 -21.63 -1.13 19.80
C GLY A 4 -20.48 -1.42 18.85
N GLU A 5 -20.27 -0.54 17.88
CA GLU A 5 -19.04 -0.46 17.10
C GLU A 5 -17.88 -0.28 18.10
N ARG A 6 -17.23 -1.39 18.45
CA ARG A 6 -15.91 -1.35 19.07
C ARG A 6 -14.99 -0.73 18.03
N GLY A 7 -14.70 0.56 18.19
CA GLY A 7 -13.67 1.23 17.41
C GLY A 7 -12.42 0.37 17.41
N SER A 8 -12.08 -0.19 16.24
CA SER A 8 -10.91 -1.04 16.08
C SER A 8 -9.69 -0.20 16.44
N ARG A 9 -9.06 -0.52 17.58
CA ARG A 9 -7.79 0.10 17.93
C ARG A 9 -6.81 -0.22 16.81
N PRO A 10 -5.98 0.75 16.38
CA PRO A 10 -4.98 0.47 15.35
C PRO A 10 -4.12 -0.72 15.83
N SER A 11 -4.06 -1.77 15.03
CA SER A 11 -3.27 -2.96 15.33
C SER A 11 -1.80 -2.54 15.43
N ARG A 12 -1.16 -2.89 16.54
CA ARG A 12 0.28 -2.66 16.72
C ARG A 12 1.02 -3.65 15.83
N LEU A 13 1.97 -3.15 15.05
CA LEU A 13 2.90 -3.99 14.29
C LEU A 13 4.04 -4.43 15.22
N TYR A 14 4.12 -5.72 15.50
CA TYR A 14 5.27 -6.32 16.18
C TYR A 14 6.20 -6.95 15.15
N VAL A 15 7.49 -6.70 15.31
CA VAL A 15 8.52 -7.21 14.41
C VAL A 15 9.73 -7.67 15.20
N THR A 16 10.35 -8.74 14.70
CA THR A 16 11.66 -9.20 15.13
C THR A 16 12.68 -8.94 14.01
N TRP A 17 13.87 -8.46 14.38
CA TRP A 17 14.94 -8.17 13.43
C TRP A 17 15.88 -9.36 13.34
N HIS A 18 16.10 -9.86 12.12
CA HIS A 18 17.00 -10.97 11.86
C HIS A 18 18.01 -10.62 10.79
N ARG A 19 19.27 -10.99 11.04
CA ARG A 19 20.34 -10.87 10.05
C ARG A 19 20.13 -11.88 8.94
N SER A 20 20.19 -11.42 7.69
CA SER A 20 20.12 -12.27 6.51
C SER A 20 21.51 -12.69 6.05
N VAL A 21 21.71 -13.98 5.80
CA VAL A 21 22.95 -14.51 5.20
C VAL A 21 23.15 -14.05 3.75
N ALA A 22 22.07 -13.68 3.05
CA ALA A 22 22.12 -13.36 1.63
C ALA A 22 22.72 -11.97 1.36
N ASP A 23 22.44 -10.99 2.23
CA ASP A 23 22.86 -9.59 2.03
C ASP A 23 23.53 -8.95 3.24
N ASN A 24 23.73 -9.70 4.34
CA ASN A 24 24.30 -9.19 5.60
C ASN A 24 23.57 -7.99 6.21
N LEU A 25 22.27 -7.83 5.89
CA LEU A 25 21.41 -6.82 6.47
C LEU A 25 20.43 -7.45 7.46
N ASP A 26 20.07 -6.67 8.47
CA ASP A 26 18.99 -7.03 9.39
C ASP A 26 17.66 -6.65 8.75
N HIS A 27 16.84 -7.66 8.50
CA HIS A 27 15.48 -7.50 7.98
C HIS A 27 14.47 -7.66 9.10
N ALA A 28 13.40 -6.87 9.04
CA ALA A 28 12.30 -6.98 9.99
C ALA A 28 11.30 -8.04 9.48
N VAL A 29 11.03 -9.05 10.28
CA VAL A 29 10.01 -10.08 10.05
C VAL A 29 8.88 -9.83 11.03
N THR A 30 7.63 -9.94 10.60
CA THR A 30 6.49 -9.79 11.50
C THR A 30 6.35 -11.02 12.39
N ASP A 31 5.81 -10.83 13.60
CA ASP A 31 5.60 -11.96 14.51
C ASP A 31 4.57 -12.96 13.91
N GLU A 32 3.64 -12.46 13.11
CA GLU A 32 2.68 -13.30 12.37
C GLU A 32 3.36 -14.15 11.29
N ASP A 33 4.24 -13.58 10.46
CA ASP A 33 4.97 -14.35 9.43
C ASP A 33 5.91 -15.38 10.08
N LEU A 34 6.52 -15.02 11.22
CA LEU A 34 7.36 -15.93 12.00
C LEU A 34 6.53 -17.09 12.56
N ALA A 35 5.38 -16.79 13.16
CA ALA A 35 4.47 -17.78 13.72
C ALA A 35 3.93 -18.72 12.64
N ASP A 36 3.52 -18.19 11.49
CA ASP A 36 3.02 -18.98 10.35
C ASP A 36 4.11 -19.90 9.80
N GLY A 37 5.33 -19.41 9.63
CA GLY A 37 6.46 -20.23 9.16
C GLY A 37 6.82 -21.38 10.11
N ILE A 38 6.68 -21.16 11.43
CA ILE A 38 6.86 -22.19 12.46
C ILE A 38 5.69 -23.20 12.42
N ALA A 39 4.45 -22.71 12.42
CA ALA A 39 3.25 -23.55 12.45
C ALA A 39 3.15 -24.46 11.22
N LEU A 40 3.52 -23.94 10.05
CA LEU A 40 3.54 -24.68 8.79
C LEU A 40 4.83 -25.48 8.56
N GLN A 41 5.81 -25.37 9.47
CA GLN A 41 7.12 -26.03 9.37
C GLN A 41 7.83 -25.80 8.01
N THR A 42 7.60 -24.63 7.40
CA THR A 42 8.20 -24.31 6.09
C THR A 42 9.66 -23.90 6.23
N GLY A 43 10.03 -23.34 7.39
CA GLY A 43 11.32 -22.71 7.61
C GLY A 43 11.54 -21.48 6.71
N ARG A 44 10.48 -20.95 6.10
CA ARG A 44 10.53 -19.79 5.21
C ARG A 44 9.82 -18.62 5.87
N TYR A 45 10.51 -17.50 5.94
CA TYR A 45 10.02 -16.27 6.55
C TYR A 45 10.18 -15.13 5.57
N TYR A 46 9.20 -14.24 5.51
CA TYR A 46 9.28 -13.06 4.67
C TYR A 46 9.49 -11.83 5.53
N SER A 47 10.41 -10.99 5.09
CA SER A 47 10.64 -9.68 5.68
C SER A 47 9.59 -8.68 5.20
N LEU A 48 9.46 -7.57 5.92
CA LEU A 48 8.59 -6.45 5.53
C LEU A 48 8.90 -5.88 4.14
N CYS A 49 10.15 -5.95 3.67
CA CYS A 49 10.50 -5.54 2.31
C CYS A 49 10.22 -6.60 1.25
N GLY A 50 9.59 -7.73 1.61
CA GLY A 50 9.18 -8.81 0.71
C GLY A 50 10.29 -9.80 0.35
N ARG A 51 11.48 -9.69 0.96
CA ARG A 51 12.57 -10.66 0.76
C ARG A 51 12.41 -11.83 1.72
N GLU A 52 12.73 -13.03 1.25
CA GLU A 52 12.88 -14.19 2.14
C GLU A 52 14.04 -13.93 3.11
N ALA A 53 13.75 -14.05 4.41
CA ALA A 53 14.69 -13.78 5.48
C ALA A 53 15.42 -15.08 5.83
N LEU A 54 16.54 -15.32 5.16
CA LEU A 54 17.42 -16.44 5.45
C LEU A 54 18.25 -16.12 6.70
N PHE A 55 17.78 -16.55 7.87
CA PHE A 55 18.39 -16.20 9.14
C PHE A 55 19.81 -16.72 9.27
N ASP A 56 20.72 -15.81 9.61
CA ASP A 56 22.06 -16.15 10.06
C ASP A 56 22.01 -16.76 11.47
N SER A 57 23.12 -17.35 11.90
CA SER A 57 23.27 -17.86 13.26
C SER A 57 23.01 -16.76 14.28
N CYS A 58 22.22 -17.05 15.32
CA CYS A 58 21.98 -16.14 16.44
C CYS A 58 23.26 -15.80 17.24
N LEU A 59 24.38 -16.47 16.98
CA LEU A 59 25.69 -16.17 17.55
C LEU A 59 26.42 -15.05 16.82
N VAL A 60 25.98 -14.72 15.60
CA VAL A 60 26.55 -13.63 14.81
C VAL A 60 25.97 -12.31 15.32
N PRO A 61 26.81 -11.26 15.50
CA PRO A 61 26.30 -9.97 15.97
C PRO A 61 25.33 -9.36 14.95
N PRO A 62 24.35 -8.55 15.44
CA PRO A 62 23.41 -7.83 14.58
C PRO A 62 24.12 -6.97 13.53
N GLY A 63 23.55 -6.93 12.33
CA GLY A 63 24.05 -6.17 11.20
C GLY A 63 23.49 -4.75 11.11
N ARG A 64 23.63 -4.15 9.92
CA ARG A 64 22.93 -2.90 9.61
C ARG A 64 21.49 -3.21 9.23
N ARG A 65 20.54 -2.41 9.72
CA ARG A 65 19.13 -2.55 9.33
C ARG A 65 18.92 -2.25 7.85
N CYS A 66 18.12 -3.08 7.20
CA CYS A 66 17.60 -2.82 5.86
C CYS A 66 16.80 -1.50 5.86
N GLY A 67 17.15 -0.59 4.93
CA GLY A 67 16.53 0.73 4.84
C GLY A 67 15.02 0.66 4.56
N ALA A 68 14.59 -0.28 3.70
CA ALA A 68 13.19 -0.47 3.36
C ALA A 68 12.38 -0.98 4.57
N CYS A 69 12.87 -2.03 5.24
CA CYS A 69 12.26 -2.54 6.47
C CYS A 69 12.15 -1.46 7.54
N ASN A 70 13.22 -0.69 7.77
CA ASN A 70 13.24 0.38 8.77
C ASN A 70 12.24 1.49 8.44
N LEU A 71 12.08 1.86 7.17
CA LEU A 71 11.09 2.84 6.73
C LEU A 71 9.65 2.33 6.95
N LEU A 72 9.36 1.08 6.59
CA LEU A 72 8.04 0.47 6.75
C LEU A 72 7.63 0.34 8.22
N VAL A 73 8.56 -0.07 9.09
CA VAL A 73 8.33 -0.11 10.54
C VAL A 73 7.97 1.28 11.06
N ARG A 74 8.71 2.32 10.65
CA ARG A 74 8.45 3.71 11.07
C ARG A 74 7.08 4.21 10.61
N LEU A 75 6.72 3.98 9.35
CA LEU A 75 5.42 4.39 8.81
C LEU A 75 4.24 3.73 9.52
N ARG A 76 4.40 2.47 9.96
CA ARG A 76 3.36 1.74 10.71
C ARG A 76 3.37 2.03 12.21
N SER A 77 4.49 2.50 12.76
CA SER A 77 4.61 2.89 14.16
C SER A 77 4.08 4.28 14.45
N THR A 78 3.98 5.15 13.43
CA THR A 78 3.34 6.45 13.58
C THR A 78 1.84 6.25 13.72
N PRO A 79 1.23 6.57 14.89
CA PRO A 79 -0.22 6.58 14.99
C PRO A 79 -0.77 7.54 13.93
N PRO A 80 -1.98 7.30 13.39
CA PRO A 80 -2.62 8.28 12.53
C PRO A 80 -2.66 9.57 13.33
N THR A 81 -1.86 10.55 12.90
CA THR A 81 -1.95 11.89 13.46
C THR A 81 -3.38 12.30 13.20
N THR A 82 -4.19 12.35 14.26
CA THR A 82 -5.34 13.25 14.28
C THR A 82 -4.83 14.54 13.69
N GLU A 83 -5.42 14.97 12.58
CA GLU A 83 -4.96 16.09 11.78
C GLU A 83 -4.44 17.17 12.73
N ARG A 84 -3.12 17.30 12.80
CA ARG A 84 -2.53 18.51 13.37
C ARG A 84 -2.87 19.55 12.32
N THR A 85 -4.07 20.09 12.45
CA THR A 85 -4.50 21.32 11.81
C THR A 85 -3.41 22.30 12.17
N CYS A 86 -2.46 22.42 11.24
CA CYS A 86 -1.41 23.39 11.36
C CYS A 86 -2.14 24.72 11.20
N HIS A 87 -2.58 25.31 12.31
CA HIS A 87 -2.84 26.73 12.44
C HIS A 87 -1.52 27.50 12.31
N ARG A 88 -0.69 27.14 11.32
CA ARG A 88 0.49 27.87 10.92
C ARG A 88 -0.07 29.09 10.23
N LYS A 89 -0.33 30.13 11.03
CA LYS A 89 -0.67 31.48 10.56
C LYS A 89 0.19 31.75 9.33
N PRO A 90 -0.40 32.14 8.19
CA PRO A 90 0.39 32.47 7.02
C PRO A 90 1.39 33.54 7.45
N SER A 91 2.67 33.14 7.49
CA SER A 91 3.76 33.98 7.94
C SER A 91 3.72 35.27 7.12
N ARG A 92 3.87 36.43 7.79
CA ARG A 92 3.81 37.77 7.18
C ARG A 92 4.65 37.89 5.89
N TRP A 93 5.71 37.09 5.78
CA TRP A 93 6.55 36.86 4.60
C TRP A 93 5.80 36.48 3.31
N ARG A 94 4.70 35.73 3.40
CA ARG A 94 3.88 35.37 2.23
C ARG A 94 3.15 36.58 1.63
N ARG A 95 2.96 37.67 2.40
CA ARG A 95 2.43 38.95 1.90
C ARG A 95 3.49 39.78 1.18
N LEU A 96 4.77 39.62 1.53
CA LEU A 96 5.86 40.37 0.90
C LEU A 96 6.25 39.77 -0.47
N PHE A 97 6.20 38.43 -0.60
CA PHE A 97 6.61 37.76 -1.85
C PHE A 97 5.44 37.26 -2.72
N GLY A 98 4.20 37.28 -2.23
CA GLY A 98 3.02 36.87 -3.01
C GLY A 98 2.58 37.89 -4.07
N ARG A 99 3.23 39.04 -4.17
CA ARG A 99 2.85 40.14 -5.09
C ARG A 99 3.44 40.03 -6.49
N LEU A 100 4.20 38.98 -6.79
CA LEU A 100 4.89 38.81 -8.08
C LEU A 100 4.17 37.90 -9.07
N GLN A 101 2.96 37.42 -8.77
CA GLN A 101 2.16 36.65 -9.73
C GLN A 101 0.73 37.19 -9.80
N THR A 102 0.57 38.28 -10.53
CA THR A 102 -0.71 38.64 -11.13
C THR A 102 -0.49 38.77 -12.63
N PRO A 103 -0.80 37.75 -13.45
CA PRO A 103 -1.09 37.99 -14.85
C PRO A 103 -2.37 38.83 -14.90
N ALA A 104 -2.32 39.96 -15.59
CA ALA A 104 -3.44 40.85 -15.78
C ALA A 104 -4.63 40.08 -16.39
N ALA A 105 -5.64 39.79 -15.56
CA ALA A 105 -6.93 39.36 -16.04
C ALA A 105 -7.59 40.54 -16.76
N LEU A 106 -7.83 40.38 -18.06
CA LEU A 106 -8.65 41.28 -18.87
C LEU A 106 -10.07 41.39 -18.26
N PRO A 107 -10.72 42.57 -18.35
CA PRO A 107 -12.01 42.79 -17.74
C PRO A 107 -13.12 41.92 -18.37
N PRO A 108 -14.14 41.51 -17.60
CA PRO A 108 -15.26 40.72 -18.10
C PRO A 108 -16.13 41.56 -19.05
N ARG A 109 -16.36 41.05 -20.26
CA ARG A 109 -17.37 41.58 -21.19
C ARG A 109 -18.78 41.20 -20.72
N PRO A 110 -19.73 42.15 -20.64
CA PRO A 110 -21.14 41.87 -20.33
C PRO A 110 -21.89 41.20 -21.50
N PRO A 111 -23.10 40.66 -21.25
CA PRO A 111 -23.66 39.51 -21.96
C PRO A 111 -24.38 39.91 -23.26
N GLN A 112 -24.12 39.18 -24.35
CA GLN A 112 -24.97 39.23 -25.54
C GLN A 112 -26.00 38.09 -25.49
N ARG A 113 -27.24 38.47 -25.18
CA ARG A 113 -28.45 37.71 -25.53
C ARG A 113 -28.67 37.83 -27.04
N VAL A 114 -28.62 36.72 -27.79
CA VAL A 114 -29.48 36.52 -28.97
C VAL A 114 -29.82 35.02 -29.14
N ARG A 115 -31.13 34.75 -28.97
CA ARG A 115 -32.06 33.77 -29.56
C ARG A 115 -31.56 32.45 -30.21
N LEU A 116 -32.22 31.35 -29.76
CA LEU A 116 -33.02 30.32 -30.49
C LEU A 116 -32.64 30.08 -31.98
N ILE A 117 -32.60 28.87 -32.57
CA ILE A 117 -33.52 27.70 -32.52
C ILE A 117 -32.72 26.41 -33.01
N PRO A 118 -33.28 25.26 -33.50
CA PRO A 118 -33.12 23.93 -32.88
C PRO A 118 -32.57 22.81 -33.82
N GLU A 119 -32.69 21.56 -33.35
CA GLU A 119 -32.93 20.31 -34.11
C GLU A 119 -31.74 19.49 -34.67
N GLN A 120 -31.82 18.19 -34.31
CA GLN A 120 -31.59 17.00 -35.14
C GLN A 120 -30.19 16.38 -35.31
N GLY A 121 -30.17 15.04 -35.22
CA GLY A 121 -29.31 14.22 -36.06
C GLY A 121 -28.69 13.03 -35.35
N GLY A 122 -29.38 11.89 -35.35
CA GLY A 122 -28.97 10.67 -34.65
C GLY A 122 -27.67 10.02 -35.14
N ARG A 123 -27.18 9.07 -34.35
CA ARG A 123 -26.36 7.97 -34.87
C ARG A 123 -26.56 6.68 -34.10
N THR A 124 -27.08 5.71 -34.81
CA THR A 124 -27.22 4.28 -34.49
C THR A 124 -25.88 3.54 -34.62
N LYS A 125 -25.75 2.45 -33.86
CA LYS A 125 -25.03 1.17 -34.14
C LYS A 125 -25.25 0.29 -32.88
N THR A 126 -26.03 -0.81 -32.86
CA THR A 126 -25.94 -2.07 -33.63
C THR A 126 -24.55 -2.67 -33.46
N SER A 127 -24.28 -3.90 -33.00
CA SER A 127 -25.01 -5.07 -32.50
C SER A 127 -23.97 -6.15 -32.17
N ALA A 128 -24.32 -7.14 -31.33
CA ALA A 128 -23.85 -8.54 -31.33
C ALA A 128 -22.33 -8.82 -31.19
N GLY A 129 -21.84 -9.82 -30.46
CA GLY A 129 -22.40 -11.07 -29.95
C GLY A 129 -21.27 -11.91 -29.32
N PRO A 130 -21.57 -13.14 -28.86
CA PRO A 130 -20.90 -13.80 -27.72
C PRO A 130 -19.92 -14.92 -28.10
N GLY A 131 -19.14 -15.42 -27.14
CA GLY A 131 -18.60 -16.79 -27.20
C GLY A 131 -17.31 -17.08 -26.41
N GLY A 132 -17.29 -18.20 -25.68
CA GLY A 132 -16.09 -18.92 -25.21
C GLY A 132 -15.87 -18.91 -23.69
N ALA A 133 -16.57 -19.74 -22.91
CA ALA A 133 -16.23 -21.12 -22.51
C ALA A 133 -15.33 -21.21 -21.25
N PRO A 134 -15.79 -21.85 -20.15
CA PRO A 134 -14.96 -22.14 -18.98
C PRO A 134 -14.29 -23.52 -19.07
N THR A 135 -12.98 -23.57 -18.88
CA THR A 135 -12.20 -24.82 -18.77
C THR A 135 -12.17 -25.28 -17.31
N ALA A 136 -12.54 -26.55 -17.08
CA ALA A 136 -12.53 -27.21 -15.78
C ALA A 136 -11.10 -27.52 -15.26
N PRO A 137 -10.88 -27.61 -13.94
CA PRO A 137 -9.62 -28.10 -13.38
C PRO A 137 -9.61 -29.63 -13.22
N VAL A 138 -8.48 -30.25 -13.59
CA VAL A 138 -8.14 -31.66 -13.31
C VAL A 138 -7.40 -31.73 -11.96
N PRO A 139 -7.71 -32.71 -11.08
CA PRO A 139 -7.08 -32.83 -9.76
C PRO A 139 -5.69 -33.48 -9.79
N ALA A 140 -4.93 -33.18 -8.74
CA ALA A 140 -3.57 -33.58 -8.47
C ALA A 140 -3.44 -35.06 -8.08
N ASP A 141 -2.41 -35.72 -8.61
CA ASP A 141 -1.96 -37.04 -8.15
C ASP A 141 -0.72 -36.93 -7.25
N HIS A 142 -0.78 -37.69 -6.17
CA HIS A 142 0.11 -37.72 -5.03
C HIS A 142 1.44 -38.46 -5.34
N HIS A 143 2.57 -37.82 -5.06
CA HIS A 143 3.86 -38.52 -4.97
C HIS A 143 4.04 -39.14 -3.59
N ALA A 144 3.88 -40.47 -3.51
CA ALA A 144 4.25 -41.27 -2.34
C ALA A 144 5.76 -41.55 -2.35
N TRP A 145 6.49 -40.96 -1.40
CA TRP A 145 7.88 -41.32 -1.10
C TRP A 145 7.90 -42.54 -0.15
N ARG A 146 8.46 -43.67 -0.62
CA ARG A 146 8.86 -44.80 0.23
C ARG A 146 10.36 -44.73 0.47
N GLY A 147 10.75 -44.45 1.71
CA GLY A 147 12.11 -44.65 2.20
C GLY A 147 12.22 -46.02 2.87
N ALA A 148 13.08 -46.89 2.33
CA ALA A 148 13.49 -48.16 2.90
C ALA A 148 14.44 -47.94 4.10
N ARG A 149 14.43 -48.90 5.03
CA ARG A 149 15.44 -49.08 6.08
C ARG A 149 16.47 -50.09 5.63
#